data_AF-A0A497K9W3-F1
#
_entry.id   AF-A0A497K9W3-F1
#
_cell.length_a   1.000
_cell.length_b   1.000
_cell.length_c   1.000
_cell.angle_alpha   90.00
_cell.angle_beta   90.00
_cell.angle_gamma   90.00
#
_symmetry.space_group_name_H-M   'P 1'
#
loop_
_entity.id
_entity.type
_entity.pdbx_description
1 polymer ?
#
loop_
_entity_poly.entity_id
_entity_poly.type
_entity_poly.pdbx_seq_one_letter_code
_entity_poly.pdbx_strand_id
1 'polypeptide(L)'
;MGIEGVPIIQKGDDLAEILCRAASEQGTPFRDGDILVVTHVVVSRAEGEVVDLRKVEPSEFAVNFAREFDKDPALVEVVLRESRRIVRMGQGKIITETRHGFVCANSGVDKSNVPGETCVALLPKDPDSSARRIRRRIAELTGKDVAVIISDTHGRPFREGEINVAIGVAGLNPIRDRRGEKDLFGY
;
A
#
# COMPACT_ATOMS: atom_id res chain seq x y z
N MET A 1 -16.69 5.97 -5.02
CA MET A 1 -16.68 6.18 -6.49
C MET A 1 -15.24 6.04 -6.96
N GLY A 2 -15.00 5.36 -8.08
CA GLY A 2 -13.65 5.26 -8.64
C GLY A 2 -13.29 6.49 -9.47
N ILE A 3 -12.02 6.89 -9.45
CA ILE A 3 -11.47 7.87 -10.39
C ILE A 3 -11.04 7.11 -11.63
N GLU A 4 -11.74 7.35 -12.74
CA GLU A 4 -11.49 6.67 -14.02
C GLU A 4 -10.50 7.47 -14.88
N GLY A 5 -9.94 6.84 -15.93
CA GLY A 5 -9.01 7.51 -16.84
C GLY A 5 -7.59 7.73 -16.29
N VAL A 6 -7.26 7.16 -15.13
CA VAL A 6 -5.90 7.18 -14.58
C VAL A 6 -4.97 6.32 -15.44
N PRO A 7 -3.85 6.86 -15.95
CA PRO A 7 -2.91 6.10 -16.76
C PRO A 7 -2.11 5.09 -15.93
N ILE A 8 -1.36 4.25 -16.63
CA ILE A 8 -0.37 3.36 -16.01
C ILE A 8 0.75 4.22 -15.40
N ILE A 9 0.81 4.28 -14.07
CA ILE A 9 1.72 5.15 -13.31
C ILE A 9 3.19 4.76 -13.45
N GLN A 10 4.05 5.73 -13.68
CA GLN A 10 5.48 5.56 -13.82
C GLN A 10 6.25 6.22 -12.67
N LYS A 11 7.52 5.82 -12.52
CA LYS A 11 8.41 6.43 -11.54
C LYS A 11 8.56 7.92 -11.83
N GLY A 12 8.33 8.74 -10.81
CA GLY A 12 8.42 10.19 -10.86
C GLY A 12 7.11 10.91 -11.22
N ASP A 13 6.03 10.18 -11.50
CA ASP A 13 4.74 10.78 -11.80
C ASP A 13 4.17 11.59 -10.61
N ASP A 14 3.61 12.77 -10.89
CA ASP A 14 2.83 13.54 -9.91
C ASP A 14 1.43 12.94 -9.81
N LEU A 15 1.25 12.07 -8.82
CA LEU A 15 -0.04 11.41 -8.57
C LEU A 15 -1.18 12.38 -8.31
N ALA A 16 -0.94 13.48 -7.60
CA ALA A 16 -2.01 14.43 -7.29
C ALA A 16 -2.47 15.16 -8.56
N GLU A 17 -1.54 15.58 -9.42
CA GLU A 17 -1.88 16.18 -10.72
C GLU A 17 -2.69 15.23 -11.59
N ILE A 18 -2.23 13.98 -11.72
CA ILE A 18 -2.90 12.94 -12.51
C ILE A 18 -4.33 12.68 -11.99
N LEU A 19 -4.47 12.51 -10.67
CA LEU A 19 -5.77 12.19 -10.06
C LEU A 19 -6.73 13.39 -10.11
N CYS A 20 -6.24 14.62 -9.89
CA CYS A 20 -7.06 15.83 -10.02
C CYS A 20 -7.55 16.02 -11.46
N ARG A 21 -6.68 15.82 -12.46
CA ARG A 21 -7.05 15.90 -13.87
C ARG A 21 -8.10 14.85 -14.22
N ALA A 22 -7.84 13.59 -13.90
CA ALA A 22 -8.75 12.48 -14.17
C ALA A 22 -10.14 12.70 -13.55
N ALA A 23 -10.20 13.10 -12.27
CA ALA A 23 -11.46 13.39 -11.60
C ALA A 23 -12.19 14.61 -12.21
N SER A 24 -11.46 15.63 -12.66
CA SER A 24 -12.06 16.79 -13.33
C SER A 24 -12.63 16.43 -14.70
N GLU A 25 -11.90 15.65 -15.51
CA GLU A 25 -12.36 15.16 -16.81
C GLU A 25 -13.56 14.22 -16.70
N GLN A 26 -13.63 13.44 -15.62
CA GLN A 26 -14.78 12.60 -15.27
C GLN A 26 -16.02 13.42 -14.82
N GLY A 27 -15.87 14.72 -14.56
CA GLY A 27 -16.96 15.58 -14.06
C GLY A 27 -17.20 15.47 -12.54
N THR A 28 -16.24 14.88 -11.81
CA THR A 28 -16.29 14.64 -10.36
C THR A 28 -15.07 15.26 -9.66
N PRO A 29 -14.79 16.58 -9.84
CA PRO A 29 -13.63 17.21 -9.23
C PRO A 29 -13.70 17.17 -7.71
N PHE A 30 -12.53 17.16 -7.06
CA PHE A 30 -12.42 17.16 -5.61
C PHE A 30 -13.17 18.33 -4.97
N ARG A 31 -13.72 18.06 -3.78
CA ARG A 31 -14.43 19.00 -2.93
C ARG A 31 -13.86 18.97 -1.52
N ASP A 32 -14.11 20.04 -0.78
CA ASP A 32 -13.71 20.13 0.62
C ASP A 32 -14.40 19.04 1.45
N GLY A 33 -13.61 18.32 2.25
CA GLY A 33 -14.07 17.18 3.05
C GLY A 33 -14.05 15.82 2.35
N ASP A 34 -13.67 15.76 1.06
CA ASP A 34 -13.52 14.48 0.36
C ASP A 34 -12.39 13.63 0.98
N ILE A 35 -12.53 12.30 0.88
CA ILE A 35 -11.51 11.34 1.28
C ILE A 35 -11.05 10.58 0.05
N LEU A 36 -9.81 10.80 -0.35
CA LEU A 36 -9.15 10.06 -1.42
C LEU A 36 -8.51 8.78 -0.85
N VAL A 37 -8.82 7.63 -1.45
CA VAL A 37 -8.16 6.36 -1.13
C VAL A 37 -7.33 5.93 -2.34
N VAL A 38 -6.03 5.70 -2.13
CA VAL A 38 -5.08 5.31 -3.19
C VAL A 38 -4.43 3.98 -2.80
N THR A 39 -4.45 2.99 -3.68
CA THR A 39 -3.75 1.72 -3.44
C THR A 39 -2.23 1.92 -3.41
N HIS A 40 -1.54 1.17 -2.55
CA HIS A 40 -0.10 1.30 -2.34
C HIS A 40 0.69 1.10 -3.63
N VAL A 41 0.26 0.21 -4.55
CA VAL A 41 1.00 -0.09 -5.79
C VAL A 41 1.17 1.17 -6.65
N VAL A 42 0.13 2.01 -6.72
CA VAL A 42 0.19 3.28 -7.46
C VAL A 42 1.21 4.23 -6.83
N VAL A 43 1.21 4.34 -5.49
CA VAL A 43 2.18 5.16 -4.75
C VAL A 43 3.60 4.64 -4.94
N SER A 44 3.79 3.33 -4.79
CA SER A 44 5.08 2.66 -4.84
C SER A 44 5.71 2.78 -6.23
N ARG A 45 4.91 2.68 -7.28
CA ARG A 45 5.36 2.92 -8.66
C ARG A 45 5.82 4.36 -8.86
N ALA A 46 5.03 5.35 -8.43
CA ALA A 46 5.40 6.75 -8.52
C ALA A 46 6.70 7.06 -7.74
N GLU A 47 6.87 6.45 -6.58
CA GLU A 47 8.06 6.64 -5.74
C GLU A 47 9.27 5.81 -6.19
N GLY A 48 9.08 4.86 -7.10
CA GLY A 48 10.13 3.98 -7.59
C GLY A 48 10.48 2.84 -6.64
N GLU A 49 9.58 2.50 -5.70
CA GLU A 49 9.65 1.34 -4.81
C GLU A 49 9.25 0.05 -5.57
N VAL A 50 9.99 -0.22 -6.66
CA VAL A 50 9.81 -1.39 -7.52
C VAL A 50 11.15 -2.11 -7.67
N VAL A 51 11.14 -3.42 -7.46
CA VAL A 51 12.34 -4.27 -7.53
C VAL A 51 12.24 -5.22 -8.71
N ASP A 52 13.30 -5.26 -9.53
CA ASP A 52 13.49 -6.26 -10.57
C ASP A 52 14.12 -7.53 -9.96
N LEU A 53 13.35 -8.60 -9.88
CA LEU A 53 13.73 -9.87 -9.26
C LEU A 53 14.96 -10.50 -9.92
N ARG A 54 15.24 -10.21 -11.19
CA ARG A 54 16.45 -10.72 -11.88
C ARG A 54 17.74 -10.15 -11.32
N LYS A 55 17.65 -9.02 -10.60
CA LYS A 55 18.80 -8.34 -9.98
C LYS A 55 18.95 -8.70 -8.49
N VAL A 56 18.11 -9.59 -7.99
CA VAL A 56 18.14 -10.01 -6.58
C VAL A 56 18.93 -11.31 -6.49
N GLU A 57 20.01 -11.29 -5.72
CA GLU A 57 20.73 -12.49 -5.31
C GLU A 57 20.05 -13.08 -4.05
N PRO A 58 19.42 -14.27 -4.15
CA PRO A 58 18.73 -14.88 -3.01
C PRO A 58 19.70 -15.52 -2.01
N SER A 59 19.41 -15.40 -0.72
CA SER A 59 20.13 -16.13 0.33
C SER A 59 19.86 -17.63 0.26
N GLU A 60 20.75 -18.45 0.86
CA GLU A 60 20.54 -19.90 0.95
C GLU A 60 19.20 -20.25 1.64
N PHE A 61 18.82 -19.47 2.65
CA PHE A 61 17.53 -19.62 3.33
C PHE A 61 16.36 -19.42 2.36
N ALA A 62 16.40 -18.35 1.56
CA ALA A 62 15.37 -18.07 0.56
C ALA A 62 15.30 -19.18 -0.51
N VAL A 63 16.44 -19.68 -0.99
CA VAL A 63 16.53 -20.78 -1.96
C VAL A 63 15.91 -22.06 -1.41
N ASN A 64 16.25 -22.44 -0.17
CA ASN A 64 15.75 -23.66 0.43
C ASN A 64 14.24 -23.63 0.62
N PHE A 65 13.70 -22.53 1.16
CA PHE A 65 12.25 -22.37 1.31
C PHE A 65 11.53 -22.35 -0.04
N ALA A 66 12.09 -21.63 -1.03
CA ALA A 66 11.49 -21.53 -2.35
C ALA A 66 11.40 -22.88 -3.05
N ARG A 67 12.41 -23.73 -2.90
CA ARG A 67 12.43 -25.09 -3.45
C ARG A 67 11.34 -25.98 -2.84
N GLU A 68 11.11 -25.89 -1.53
CA GLU A 68 10.11 -26.71 -0.84
C GLU A 68 8.67 -26.39 -1.29
N PHE A 69 8.40 -25.14 -1.64
CA PHE A 69 7.05 -24.64 -1.92
C PHE A 69 6.85 -24.11 -3.35
N ASP A 70 7.72 -24.48 -4.29
CA ASP A 70 7.68 -24.08 -5.70
C ASP A 70 7.49 -22.57 -5.90
N LYS A 71 8.37 -21.78 -5.26
CA LYS A 71 8.38 -20.32 -5.35
C LYS A 71 9.61 -19.79 -6.05
N ASP A 72 9.54 -18.53 -6.45
CA ASP A 72 10.70 -17.77 -6.89
C ASP A 72 11.57 -17.40 -5.66
N PRO A 73 12.85 -17.85 -5.59
CA PRO A 73 13.74 -17.53 -4.48
C PRO A 73 14.06 -16.03 -4.39
N ALA A 74 14.10 -15.30 -5.51
CA ALA A 74 14.32 -13.86 -5.50
C ALA A 74 13.12 -13.12 -4.85
N LEU A 75 11.89 -13.57 -5.11
CA LEU A 75 10.72 -13.03 -4.43
C LEU A 75 10.79 -13.28 -2.92
N VAL A 76 11.11 -14.51 -2.51
CA VAL A 76 11.26 -14.86 -1.09
C VAL A 76 12.32 -13.98 -0.43
N GLU A 77 13.45 -13.77 -1.09
CA GLU A 77 14.51 -12.89 -0.61
C GLU A 77 14.04 -11.44 -0.42
N VAL A 78 13.30 -10.87 -1.37
CA VAL A 78 12.75 -9.51 -1.25
C VAL A 78 11.79 -9.41 -0.05
N VAL A 79 10.90 -10.40 0.13
CA VAL A 79 10.02 -10.48 1.30
C VAL A 79 10.83 -10.46 2.59
N LEU A 80 11.90 -11.24 2.67
CA LEU A 80 12.75 -11.31 3.87
C LEU A 80 13.46 -9.98 4.13
N ARG A 81 13.93 -9.28 3.09
CA ARG A 81 14.57 -7.95 3.22
C ARG A 81 13.62 -6.87 3.73
N GLU A 82 12.37 -6.89 3.31
CA GLU A 82 11.34 -5.94 3.77
C GLU A 82 10.71 -6.33 5.12
N SER A 83 11.01 -7.53 5.61
CA SER A 83 10.59 -7.99 6.93
C SER A 83 11.53 -7.51 8.04
N ARG A 84 10.96 -7.17 9.20
CA ARG A 84 11.68 -7.05 10.48
C ARG A 84 11.85 -8.41 11.13
N ARG A 85 10.81 -9.25 11.06
CA ARG A 85 10.85 -10.65 11.52
C ARG A 85 9.79 -11.49 10.82
N ILE A 86 10.02 -12.80 10.79
CA ILE A 86 9.04 -13.80 10.40
C ILE A 86 8.11 -14.06 11.58
N VAL A 87 6.80 -13.90 11.38
CA VAL A 87 5.76 -14.19 12.37
C VAL A 87 5.28 -15.63 12.23
N ARG A 88 5.08 -16.09 10.99
CA ARG A 88 4.73 -17.47 10.67
C ARG A 88 5.19 -17.82 9.26
N MET A 89 5.68 -19.03 9.07
CA MET A 89 6.11 -19.53 7.78
C MET A 89 5.73 -21.00 7.65
N GLY A 90 5.15 -21.38 6.52
CA GLY A 90 4.74 -22.75 6.25
C GLY A 90 3.60 -22.85 5.24
N GLN A 91 3.44 -24.02 4.62
CA GLN A 91 2.46 -24.25 3.54
C GLN A 91 2.59 -23.21 2.40
N GLY A 92 3.83 -22.82 2.06
CA GLY A 92 4.10 -21.80 1.06
C GLY A 92 3.64 -20.39 1.45
N LYS A 93 3.26 -20.13 2.70
CA LYS A 93 2.88 -18.79 3.17
C LYS A 93 3.98 -18.21 4.05
N ILE A 94 4.22 -16.92 3.90
CA ILE A 94 5.16 -16.17 4.72
C ILE A 94 4.38 -14.99 5.32
N ILE A 95 4.18 -15.01 6.63
CA ILE A 95 3.60 -13.91 7.39
C ILE A 95 4.73 -13.24 8.16
N THR A 96 4.86 -11.94 7.99
CA THR A 96 5.99 -11.15 8.49
C THR A 96 5.48 -9.90 9.18
N GLU A 97 6.25 -9.41 10.14
CA GLU A 97 6.18 -8.01 10.57
C GLU A 97 7.05 -7.20 9.61
N THR A 98 6.46 -6.23 8.89
CA THR A 98 7.22 -5.31 8.02
C THR A 98 8.06 -4.35 8.84
N ARG A 99 8.99 -3.64 8.20
CA ARG A 99 9.74 -2.54 8.86
C ARG A 99 8.85 -1.41 9.39
N HIS A 100 7.66 -1.23 8.82
CA HIS A 100 6.64 -0.29 9.31
C HIS A 100 5.93 -0.79 10.57
N GLY A 101 5.91 -2.11 10.82
CA GLY A 101 5.19 -2.75 11.91
C GLY A 101 3.89 -3.45 11.49
N PHE A 102 3.55 -3.49 10.20
CA PHE A 102 2.39 -4.24 9.72
C PHE A 102 2.65 -5.74 9.79
N VAL A 103 1.70 -6.51 10.32
CA VAL A 103 1.73 -7.97 10.24
C VAL A 103 0.87 -8.41 9.06
N CYS A 104 1.53 -8.79 7.97
CA CYS A 104 0.87 -9.15 6.72
C CYS A 104 1.62 -10.26 5.97
N ALA A 105 0.99 -10.78 4.92
CA ALA A 105 1.61 -11.75 4.03
C ALA A 105 2.70 -11.08 3.19
N ASN A 106 3.80 -11.79 2.97
CA ASN A 106 4.89 -11.40 2.08
C ASN A 106 5.44 -9.98 2.31
N SER A 107 5.38 -9.45 3.53
CA SER A 107 5.79 -8.07 3.85
C SER A 107 5.11 -6.98 3.02
N GLY A 108 3.92 -7.24 2.46
CA GLY A 108 3.24 -6.32 1.54
C GLY A 108 3.93 -6.19 0.18
N VAL A 109 4.84 -7.12 -0.17
CA VAL A 109 5.44 -7.19 -1.50
C VAL A 109 4.39 -7.73 -2.48
N ASP A 110 4.07 -6.92 -3.49
CA ASP A 110 3.03 -7.21 -4.47
C ASP A 110 3.65 -7.48 -5.85
N LYS A 111 3.29 -8.63 -6.44
CA LYS A 111 3.68 -8.99 -7.81
C LYS A 111 2.66 -8.52 -8.85
N SER A 112 1.43 -8.26 -8.42
CA SER A 112 0.34 -7.86 -9.28
C SER A 112 0.43 -6.37 -9.66
N ASN A 113 -0.07 -6.02 -10.85
CA ASN A 113 -0.21 -4.63 -11.30
C ASN A 113 1.12 -3.83 -11.41
N VAL A 114 2.25 -4.54 -11.52
CA VAL A 114 3.57 -3.99 -11.82
C VAL A 114 3.94 -4.36 -13.27
N PRO A 115 4.58 -3.46 -14.05
CA PRO A 115 4.97 -3.78 -15.42
C PRO A 115 6.00 -4.92 -15.49
N GLY A 116 5.69 -5.92 -16.32
CA GLY A 116 6.55 -7.08 -16.57
C GLY A 116 6.36 -8.23 -15.58
N GLU A 117 6.86 -9.41 -15.92
CA GLU A 117 6.69 -10.63 -15.11
C GLU A 117 7.69 -10.76 -13.96
N THR A 118 8.72 -9.90 -13.97
CA THR A 118 9.92 -10.00 -13.11
C THR A 118 10.03 -8.87 -12.10
N CYS A 119 9.06 -7.94 -12.07
CA CYS A 119 9.09 -6.81 -11.16
C CYS A 119 8.05 -6.99 -10.05
N VAL A 120 8.37 -6.49 -8.85
CA VAL A 120 7.46 -6.45 -7.69
C VAL A 120 7.46 -5.06 -7.08
N ALA A 121 6.32 -4.64 -6.55
CA ALA A 121 6.16 -3.41 -5.79
C ALA A 121 6.42 -3.71 -4.31
N LEU A 122 7.16 -2.85 -3.65
CA LEU A 122 7.29 -2.85 -2.20
C LEU A 122 6.29 -1.85 -1.62
N LEU A 123 6.00 -1.94 -0.33
CA LEU A 123 5.27 -0.86 0.35
C LEU A 123 6.09 0.45 0.30
N PRO A 124 5.44 1.63 0.18
CA PRO A 124 6.13 2.91 0.30
C PRO A 124 6.90 2.97 1.64
N LYS A 125 8.10 3.54 1.66
CA LYS A 125 8.93 3.59 2.88
C LYS A 125 8.33 4.41 4.03
N ASP A 126 7.51 5.40 3.70
CA ASP A 126 6.72 6.18 4.67
C ASP A 126 5.37 6.55 4.02
N PRO A 127 4.36 5.64 4.09
CA PRO A 127 3.07 5.85 3.45
C PRO A 127 2.30 7.07 4.01
N ASP A 128 2.50 7.43 5.28
CA ASP A 128 1.94 8.65 5.88
C ASP A 128 2.55 9.90 5.25
N SER A 129 3.86 9.91 5.01
CA SER A 129 4.50 10.99 4.26
C SER A 129 4.02 11.05 2.81
N SER A 130 3.79 9.91 2.16
CA SER A 130 3.21 9.86 0.81
C SER A 130 1.81 10.47 0.79
N ALA A 131 0.94 10.08 1.73
CA ALA A 131 -0.40 10.65 1.89
C ALA A 131 -0.36 12.17 2.10
N ARG A 132 0.55 12.66 2.95
CA ARG A 132 0.73 14.10 3.21
C ARG A 132 1.18 14.85 1.96
N ARG A 133 2.11 14.29 1.17
CA ARG A 133 2.56 14.89 -0.10
C ARG A 133 1.41 15.01 -1.10
N ILE A 134 0.65 13.94 -1.30
CA ILE A 134 -0.50 13.92 -2.20
C ILE A 134 -1.54 14.95 -1.76
N ARG A 135 -1.93 14.93 -0.48
CA ARG A 135 -2.91 15.89 0.08
C ARG A 135 -2.48 17.34 -0.15
N ARG A 136 -1.24 17.68 0.20
CA ARG A 136 -0.70 19.03 0.03
C ARG A 136 -0.75 19.45 -1.44
N ARG A 137 -0.34 18.55 -2.35
CA ARG A 137 -0.31 18.83 -3.78
C ARG A 137 -1.72 19.01 -4.36
N ILE A 138 -2.71 18.25 -3.91
CA ILE A 138 -4.13 18.46 -4.26
C ILE A 138 -4.60 19.85 -3.81
N ALA A 139 -4.26 20.25 -2.58
CA ALA A 139 -4.62 21.58 -2.07
C ALA A 139 -3.96 22.70 -2.89
N GLU A 140 -2.69 22.55 -3.29
CA GLU A 140 -2.00 23.51 -4.16
C GLU A 140 -2.66 23.62 -5.55
N LEU A 141 -3.12 22.50 -6.12
CA LEU A 141 -3.70 22.45 -7.47
C LEU A 141 -5.16 22.92 -7.52
N THR A 142 -5.93 22.67 -6.45
CA THR A 142 -7.39 22.80 -6.48
C THR A 142 -7.95 23.76 -5.42
N GLY A 143 -7.13 24.15 -4.43
CA GLY A 143 -7.57 24.88 -3.25
C GLY A 143 -8.44 24.07 -2.29
N LYS A 144 -8.55 22.75 -2.48
CA LYS A 144 -9.45 21.88 -1.70
C LYS A 144 -8.75 21.20 -0.53
N ASP A 145 -9.44 21.18 0.61
CA ASP A 145 -9.01 20.42 1.78
C ASP A 145 -9.63 19.02 1.76
N VAL A 146 -8.78 18.02 1.47
CA VAL A 146 -9.17 16.61 1.41
C VAL A 146 -8.37 15.80 2.43
N ALA A 147 -8.86 14.62 2.77
CA ALA A 147 -8.05 13.59 3.42
C ALA A 147 -7.54 12.57 2.40
N VAL A 148 -6.41 11.93 2.71
CA VAL A 148 -5.79 10.90 1.86
C VAL A 148 -5.51 9.65 2.69
N ILE A 149 -5.90 8.49 2.19
CA ILE A 149 -5.59 7.17 2.74
C ILE A 149 -4.81 6.40 1.69
N ILE A 150 -3.64 5.86 2.06
CA ILE A 150 -2.96 4.84 1.27
C ILE A 150 -3.41 3.48 1.78
N SER A 151 -3.93 2.63 0.90
CA SER A 151 -4.44 1.31 1.26
C SER A 151 -3.59 0.17 0.71
N ASP A 152 -3.55 -0.94 1.44
CA ASP A 152 -3.02 -2.20 0.96
C ASP A 152 -4.01 -3.35 1.22
N THR A 153 -3.92 -4.40 0.41
CA THR A 153 -4.79 -5.57 0.47
C THR A 153 -4.19 -6.62 1.39
N HIS A 154 -4.85 -6.88 2.52
CA HIS A 154 -4.39 -7.85 3.51
C HIS A 154 -5.44 -8.95 3.75
N GLY A 155 -4.97 -10.17 3.99
CA GLY A 155 -5.74 -11.19 4.69
C GLY A 155 -5.90 -10.86 6.18
N ARG A 156 -6.71 -11.63 6.90
CA ARG A 156 -6.90 -11.44 8.35
C ARG A 156 -7.21 -12.75 9.08
N PRO A 157 -6.85 -12.87 10.37
CA PRO A 157 -7.15 -14.06 11.15
C PRO A 157 -8.64 -14.43 11.14
N PHE A 158 -8.90 -15.73 11.17
CA PHE A 158 -10.23 -16.35 11.35
C PHE A 158 -11.24 -16.13 10.21
N ARG A 159 -10.89 -15.45 9.11
CA ARG A 159 -11.77 -15.27 7.96
C ARG A 159 -11.05 -15.47 6.64
N GLU A 160 -11.74 -16.09 5.68
CA GLU A 160 -11.27 -16.20 4.31
C GLU A 160 -11.47 -14.90 3.53
N GLY A 161 -10.66 -14.71 2.49
CA GLY A 161 -10.65 -13.52 1.66
C GLY A 161 -9.77 -12.39 2.20
N GLU A 162 -9.68 -11.33 1.41
CA GLU A 162 -8.81 -10.18 1.65
C GLU A 162 -9.65 -8.90 1.80
N ILE A 163 -9.10 -7.93 2.53
CA ILE A 163 -9.69 -6.61 2.72
C ILE A 163 -8.63 -5.54 2.49
N ASN A 164 -9.06 -4.35 2.13
CA ASN A 164 -8.18 -3.18 2.15
C ASN A 164 -8.02 -2.68 3.60
N VAL A 165 -6.79 -2.39 3.98
CA VAL A 165 -6.43 -1.74 5.24
C VAL A 165 -5.68 -0.45 4.94
N ALA A 166 -5.82 0.56 5.81
CA ALA A 166 -5.01 1.76 5.72
C ALA A 166 -3.57 1.46 6.18
N ILE A 167 -2.60 1.79 5.34
CA ILE A 167 -1.17 1.74 5.66
C ILE A 167 -0.55 3.14 5.80
N GLY A 168 -1.24 4.18 5.31
CA GLY A 168 -0.87 5.57 5.49
C GLY A 168 -2.08 6.48 5.48
N VAL A 169 -2.06 7.57 6.24
CA VAL A 169 -3.17 8.52 6.37
C VAL A 169 -2.69 9.97 6.49
N ALA A 170 -3.46 10.91 5.94
CA ALA A 170 -3.27 12.34 6.11
C ALA A 170 -4.60 13.10 6.07
N GLY A 171 -4.74 14.15 6.89
CA GLY A 171 -5.94 15.00 6.89
C GLY A 171 -7.14 14.42 7.66
N LEU A 172 -6.98 13.28 8.35
CA LEU A 172 -7.98 12.74 9.26
C LEU A 172 -7.32 12.04 10.46
N ASN A 173 -8.07 11.85 11.54
CA ASN A 173 -7.63 11.05 12.68
C ASN A 173 -8.01 9.58 12.44
N PRO A 174 -7.04 8.64 12.34
CA PRO A 174 -7.35 7.23 12.12
C PRO A 174 -8.02 6.56 13.34
N ILE A 175 -7.94 7.18 14.52
CA ILE A 175 -8.53 6.66 15.76
C ILE A 175 -9.68 7.56 16.18
N ARG A 176 -10.88 6.98 16.25
CA ARG A 176 -12.01 7.60 16.94
C ARG A 176 -11.92 7.29 18.43
N ASP A 177 -11.42 8.23 19.23
CA ASP A 177 -11.40 8.09 20.68
C ASP A 177 -12.80 8.23 21.25
N ARG A 178 -13.32 7.15 21.83
CA ARG A 178 -14.65 7.10 22.46
C ARG A 178 -14.56 6.97 23.98
N ARG A 179 -13.36 7.11 24.58
CA ARG A 179 -13.21 7.02 26.04
C ARG A 179 -14.00 8.16 26.69
N GLY A 180 -14.77 7.82 27.72
CA GLY A 180 -15.64 8.77 28.41
C GLY A 180 -16.94 9.12 27.66
N GLU A 181 -17.14 8.65 26.41
CA GLU A 181 -18.46 8.66 25.80
C GLU A 181 -19.35 7.67 26.54
N LYS A 182 -20.62 8.05 26.70
CA LYS A 182 -21.64 7.16 27.24
C LYS A 182 -22.30 6.35 26.15
N ASP A 183 -22.68 5.12 26.47
CA ASP A 183 -23.53 4.31 25.59
C ASP A 183 -24.99 4.80 25.58
N LEU A 184 -25.87 4.08 24.88
CA LEU A 184 -27.30 4.39 24.78
C LEU A 184 -28.01 4.45 26.16
N PHE A 185 -27.44 3.83 27.19
CA PHE A 185 -28.00 3.75 28.54
C PHE A 185 -27.25 4.63 29.55
N GLY A 186 -26.21 5.35 29.12
CA GLY A 186 -25.53 6.31 29.97
C GLY A 186 -24.31 5.75 30.73
N TYR A 187 -23.86 4.53 30.41
CA TYR A 187 -22.65 3.90 30.99
C TYR A 187 -21.37 4.32 30.28
#